data_AF-A0AAX3LW42-F1
#
_entry.id   AF-A0AAX3LW42-F1
#
_cell.length_a   1.000
_cell.length_b   1.000
_cell.length_c   1.000
_cell.angle_alpha   90.00
_cell.angle_beta   90.00
_cell.angle_gamma   90.00
#
_symmetry.space_group_name_H-M   'P 1'
#
loop_
_entity.id
_entity.type
_entity.pdbx_description
1 polymer ?
#
loop_
_entity_poly.entity_id
_entity_poly.type
_entity_poly.pdbx_seq_one_letter_code
_entity_poly.pdbx_strand_id
1 'polypeptide(L)'
;MSKSLYQLFQIKQISYQYDLKFVDQLLRTKYGAIEVSKSTVEDLKNDPMCYFDAIYKCYVITDAVVLDSLFTPEERSIQSEMAKENSKYPAEDDNVWRDIQEGRMIRVIVDSDNGNTMTGFNLQGLCEVLMYELYVLKGIKPEACTDPNDPYFAHYLECLDKAGYL
;
A
#
# COMPACT_ATOMS: atom_id res chain seq x y z
N MET A 1 10.51 -20.83 8.46
CA MET A 1 10.74 -19.70 7.53
C MET A 1 11.20 -18.44 8.29
N SER A 2 10.53 -18.04 9.38
CA SER A 2 10.87 -16.83 10.15
C SER A 2 12.32 -16.69 10.65
N LYS A 3 12.97 -17.78 11.09
CA LYS A 3 14.33 -17.73 11.63
C LYS A 3 15.40 -17.26 10.62
N SER A 4 15.29 -17.60 9.34
CA SER A 4 16.25 -17.15 8.32
C SER A 4 16.04 -15.68 7.94
N LEU A 5 14.77 -15.25 7.84
CA LEU A 5 14.43 -13.84 7.58
C LEU A 5 14.88 -12.93 8.72
N TYR A 6 14.71 -13.38 9.97
CA TYR A 6 15.17 -12.63 11.14
C TYR A 6 16.69 -12.42 11.15
N GLN A 7 17.48 -13.42 10.74
CA GLN A 7 18.93 -13.28 10.63
C GLN A 7 19.30 -12.24 9.56
N LEU A 8 18.63 -12.26 8.40
CA LEU A 8 18.84 -11.25 7.36
C LEU A 8 18.48 -9.84 7.86
N PHE A 9 17.35 -9.71 8.57
CA PHE A 9 16.92 -8.44 9.16
C PHE A 9 17.97 -7.85 10.11
N GLN A 10 18.57 -8.68 10.97
CA GLN A 10 19.65 -8.26 11.87
C GLN A 10 20.91 -7.81 11.13
N ILE A 11 21.26 -8.48 10.03
CA ILE A 11 22.45 -8.15 9.22
C ILE A 11 22.26 -6.85 8.43
N LYS A 12 21.08 -6.67 7.83
CA LYS A 12 20.79 -5.57 6.91
C LYS A 12 20.60 -4.21 7.59
N GLN A 13 20.41 -4.19 8.91
CA GLN A 13 20.19 -2.96 9.70
C GLN A 13 19.10 -2.06 9.10
N ILE A 14 17.99 -2.68 8.68
CA ILE A 14 16.86 -1.98 8.08
C ILE A 14 16.24 -1.06 9.13
N SER A 15 15.83 0.13 8.70
CA SER A 15 15.15 1.08 9.57
C SER A 15 13.83 0.51 10.07
N TYR A 16 13.54 0.68 11.36
CA TYR A 16 12.28 0.24 11.96
C TYR A 16 11.09 1.07 11.48
N GLN A 17 11.31 2.35 11.20
CA GLN A 17 10.30 3.31 10.76
C GLN A 17 10.92 4.29 9.77
N TYR A 18 10.07 4.85 8.92
CA TYR A 18 10.43 5.87 7.95
C TYR A 18 9.66 7.16 8.22
N ASP A 19 10.32 8.30 8.02
CA ASP A 19 9.63 9.59 8.12
C ASP A 19 8.69 9.80 6.92
N LEU A 20 7.68 10.66 7.10
CA LEU A 20 6.67 10.93 6.07
C LEU A 20 7.26 11.53 4.79
N LYS A 21 8.41 12.20 4.86
CA LYS A 21 9.07 12.78 3.69
C LYS A 21 9.69 11.68 2.84
N PHE A 22 10.32 10.68 3.45
CA PHE A 22 10.81 9.49 2.77
C PHE A 22 9.66 8.72 2.11
N VAL A 23 8.54 8.51 2.84
CA VAL A 23 7.35 7.84 2.29
C VAL A 23 6.81 8.58 1.05
N ASP A 24 6.62 9.91 1.14
CA ASP A 24 6.17 10.74 0.01
C ASP A 24 7.12 10.64 -1.19
N GLN A 25 8.43 10.76 -0.95
CA GLN A 25 9.43 10.68 -2.01
C GLN A 25 9.47 9.31 -2.67
N LEU A 26 9.40 8.22 -1.89
CA LEU A 26 9.42 6.87 -2.42
C LEU A 26 8.17 6.61 -3.26
N LEU A 27 6.98 6.97 -2.77
CA LEU A 27 5.73 6.79 -3.52
C LEU A 27 5.77 7.53 -4.86
N ARG A 28 6.23 8.78 -4.86
CA ARG A 28 6.32 9.60 -6.07
C ARG A 28 7.36 9.10 -7.06
N THR A 29 8.53 8.67 -6.59
CA THR A 29 9.66 8.33 -7.46
C THR A 29 9.61 6.88 -7.95
N LYS A 30 9.30 5.92 -7.07
CA LYS A 30 9.25 4.49 -7.40
C LYS A 30 7.97 4.12 -8.14
N TYR A 31 6.84 4.72 -7.77
CA TYR A 31 5.53 4.35 -8.29
C TYR A 31 4.85 5.45 -9.11
N GLY A 32 5.52 6.58 -9.36
CA GLY A 32 4.91 7.69 -10.10
C GLY A 32 3.66 8.24 -9.42
N ALA A 33 3.53 8.09 -8.10
CA ALA A 33 2.32 8.44 -7.39
C ALA A 33 2.05 9.95 -7.44
N ILE A 34 0.82 10.32 -7.77
CA ILE A 34 0.36 11.70 -7.85
C ILE A 34 -0.50 11.99 -6.62
N GLU A 35 -0.12 13.00 -5.84
CA GLU A 35 -0.92 13.43 -4.70
C GLU A 35 -2.25 14.04 -5.17
N VAL A 36 -3.33 13.65 -4.50
CA VAL A 36 -4.69 14.12 -4.76
C VAL A 36 -5.31 14.64 -3.48
N SER A 37 -6.34 15.48 -3.61
CA SER A 37 -7.08 16.00 -2.47
C SER A 37 -7.68 14.87 -1.63
N LYS A 38 -7.64 15.03 -0.30
CA LYS A 38 -8.38 14.19 0.66
C LYS A 38 -9.89 14.17 0.41
N SER A 39 -10.43 15.17 -0.30
CA SER A 39 -11.82 15.17 -0.74
C SER A 39 -12.16 14.09 -1.78
N THR A 40 -11.16 13.41 -2.34
CA THR A 40 -11.38 12.29 -3.28
C THR A 40 -11.76 10.98 -2.58
N VAL A 41 -11.67 10.93 -1.24
CA VAL A 41 -11.93 9.77 -0.39
C VAL A 41 -12.94 10.07 0.72
N GLU A 42 -13.84 11.05 0.52
CA GLU A 42 -14.82 11.43 1.56
C GLU A 42 -15.76 10.31 1.94
N ASP A 43 -15.94 9.31 1.08
CA ASP A 43 -16.68 8.08 1.36
C ASP A 43 -16.14 7.36 2.60
N LEU A 44 -14.83 7.47 2.88
CA LEU A 44 -14.19 6.88 4.05
C LEU A 44 -14.61 7.52 5.38
N LYS A 45 -15.26 8.70 5.39
CA LYS A 45 -15.85 9.25 6.62
C LYS A 45 -16.91 8.32 7.21
N ASN A 46 -17.51 7.47 6.38
CA ASN A 46 -18.53 6.51 6.80
C ASN A 46 -17.95 5.13 7.11
N ASP A 47 -16.65 4.91 6.91
CA ASP A 47 -15.98 3.64 7.22
C ASP A 47 -15.59 3.64 8.71
N PRO A 48 -16.19 2.77 9.56
CA PRO A 48 -15.89 2.72 10.99
C PRO A 48 -14.45 2.28 11.30
N MET A 49 -13.73 1.72 10.32
CA MET A 49 -12.34 1.31 10.44
C MET A 49 -11.35 2.34 9.89
N CYS A 50 -11.85 3.44 9.29
CA CYS A 50 -11.02 4.54 8.81
C CYS A 50 -11.07 5.73 9.78
N TYR A 51 -9.91 6.14 10.28
CA TYR A 51 -9.77 7.38 11.01
C TYR A 51 -9.56 8.53 10.02
N PHE A 52 -10.64 9.01 9.41
CA PHE A 52 -10.56 9.99 8.32
C PHE A 52 -9.71 11.21 8.68
N ASP A 53 -9.77 11.71 9.91
CA ASP A 53 -8.97 12.87 10.35
C ASP A 53 -7.47 12.59 10.41
N ALA A 54 -7.06 11.33 10.59
CA ALA A 54 -5.66 10.91 10.60
C ALA A 54 -5.04 10.81 9.20
N ILE A 55 -5.83 10.91 8.12
CA ILE A 55 -5.32 10.92 6.75
C ILE A 55 -4.39 12.12 6.58
N TYR A 56 -3.11 11.81 6.33
CA TYR A 56 -2.05 12.77 6.05
C TYR A 56 -2.05 13.16 4.57
N LYS A 57 -2.02 12.18 3.66
CA LYS A 57 -2.02 12.40 2.21
C LYS A 57 -2.72 11.27 1.46
N CYS A 58 -3.26 11.61 0.30
CA CYS A 58 -3.84 10.65 -0.64
C CYS A 58 -3.07 10.71 -1.95
N TYR A 59 -2.87 9.56 -2.58
CA TYR A 59 -2.20 9.45 -3.86
C TYR A 59 -2.97 8.54 -4.81
N VAL A 60 -2.81 8.79 -6.11
CA VAL A 60 -3.22 7.87 -7.17
C VAL A 60 -2.00 7.47 -7.99
N ILE A 61 -1.99 6.23 -8.45
CA ILE A 61 -1.04 5.69 -9.42
C ILE A 61 -1.86 5.28 -10.64
N THR A 62 -1.59 5.91 -11.77
CA THR A 62 -2.35 5.72 -13.02
C THR A 62 -1.44 5.48 -14.23
N ASP A 63 -0.12 5.51 -14.05
CA ASP A 63 0.81 5.21 -15.13
C ASP A 63 0.71 3.72 -15.48
N ALA A 64 0.26 3.43 -16.70
CA ALA A 64 0.01 2.07 -17.13
C ALA A 64 1.27 1.19 -17.14
N VAL A 65 2.46 1.75 -17.40
CA VAL A 65 3.71 0.99 -17.40
C VAL A 65 4.09 0.63 -15.95
N VAL A 66 3.92 1.57 -15.01
CA VAL A 66 4.13 1.30 -13.59
C VAL A 66 3.15 0.24 -13.12
N LEU A 67 1.85 0.42 -13.36
CA LEU A 67 0.82 -0.53 -12.95
C LEU A 67 1.06 -1.93 -13.52
N ASP A 68 1.38 -2.02 -14.81
CA ASP A 68 1.71 -3.28 -15.47
C ASP A 68 2.98 -3.93 -14.90
N SER A 69 3.91 -3.17 -14.31
CA SER A 69 5.06 -3.74 -13.62
C SER A 69 4.74 -4.27 -12.21
N LEU A 70 3.65 -3.79 -11.58
CA LEU A 70 3.30 -4.13 -10.20
C LEU A 70 2.42 -5.36 -10.08
N PHE A 71 1.51 -5.56 -11.04
CA PHE A 71 0.50 -6.60 -10.89
C PHE A 71 1.05 -8.01 -11.11
N THR A 72 0.63 -8.95 -10.27
CA THR A 72 0.90 -10.36 -10.53
C THR A 72 0.02 -10.88 -11.68
N PRO A 73 0.36 -12.02 -12.30
CA PRO A 73 -0.50 -12.67 -13.28
C PRO A 73 -1.92 -12.93 -12.75
N GLU A 74 -2.05 -13.32 -11.49
CA GLU A 74 -3.32 -13.58 -10.82
C GLU A 74 -4.16 -12.30 -10.69
N GLU A 75 -3.54 -11.20 -10.28
CA GLU A 75 -4.20 -9.90 -10.15
C GLU A 75 -4.70 -9.39 -11.51
N ARG A 76 -3.89 -9.53 -12.57
CA ARG A 76 -4.31 -9.18 -13.94
C ARG A 76 -5.50 -10.02 -14.42
N SER A 77 -5.54 -11.30 -14.05
CA SER A 77 -6.66 -12.17 -14.38
C SER A 77 -7.95 -11.65 -13.73
N ILE A 78 -7.90 -11.31 -12.44
CA ILE A 78 -9.04 -10.75 -11.70
C ILE A 78 -9.48 -9.41 -12.30
N GLN A 79 -8.54 -8.51 -12.57
CA GLN A 79 -8.82 -7.20 -13.19
C GLN A 79 -9.46 -7.35 -14.58
N SER A 80 -9.00 -8.33 -15.37
CA SER A 80 -9.56 -8.63 -16.68
C SER A 80 -10.99 -9.18 -16.60
N GLU A 81 -11.30 -9.97 -15.58
CA GLU A 81 -12.67 -10.43 -15.30
C GLU A 81 -13.57 -9.26 -14.89
N MET A 82 -13.09 -8.37 -14.01
CA MET A 82 -13.81 -7.16 -13.61
C MET A 82 -14.10 -6.26 -14.82
N ALA A 83 -13.14 -6.08 -15.72
CA ALA A 83 -13.34 -5.29 -16.94
C ALA A 83 -14.44 -5.88 -17.84
N LYS A 84 -14.52 -7.21 -17.95
CA LYS A 84 -15.59 -7.89 -18.69
C LYS A 84 -16.94 -7.69 -18.01
N GLU A 85 -17.02 -7.85 -16.69
CA GLU A 85 -18.27 -7.65 -15.94
C GLU A 85 -18.77 -6.21 -16.03
N ASN A 86 -17.89 -5.24 -15.81
CA ASN A 86 -18.23 -3.82 -15.89
C ASN A 86 -18.61 -3.39 -17.31
N SER A 87 -18.11 -4.06 -18.36
CA SER A 87 -18.51 -3.77 -19.75
C SER A 87 -19.99 -4.03 -20.04
N LYS A 88 -20.68 -4.79 -19.17
CA LYS A 88 -22.11 -5.08 -19.29
C LYS A 88 -23.00 -3.91 -18.89
N TYR A 89 -22.45 -2.92 -18.19
CA TYR A 89 -23.17 -1.76 -17.68
C TYR A 89 -22.58 -0.47 -18.25
N PRO A 90 -23.42 0.51 -18.62
CA PRO A 90 -22.93 1.81 -19.05
C PRO A 90 -22.07 2.44 -17.94
N ALA A 91 -20.93 3.00 -18.33
CA ALA A 91 -20.13 3.79 -17.40
C ALA A 91 -20.89 5.08 -17.08
N GLU A 92 -21.02 5.39 -15.79
CA GLU A 92 -21.21 6.78 -15.38
C GLU A 92 -19.88 7.53 -15.61
N ASP A 93 -19.94 8.80 -15.98
CA ASP A 93 -18.75 9.64 -16.08
C ASP A 93 -18.01 9.65 -14.71
N ASP A 94 -16.68 9.59 -14.75
CA ASP A 94 -15.80 9.61 -13.56
C ASP A 94 -15.98 8.47 -12.53
N ASN A 95 -16.22 7.23 -13.00
CA ASN A 95 -16.30 6.08 -12.11
C ASN A 95 -14.90 5.58 -11.65
N VAL A 96 -14.33 6.24 -10.64
CA VAL A 96 -13.04 5.86 -10.03
C VAL A 96 -13.01 4.42 -9.55
N TRP A 97 -14.11 3.90 -8.99
CA TRP A 97 -14.19 2.52 -8.52
C TRP A 97 -14.03 1.52 -9.66
N ARG A 98 -14.57 1.84 -10.83
CA ARG A 98 -14.38 1.04 -12.04
C ARG A 98 -12.91 1.01 -12.45
N ASP A 99 -12.21 2.14 -12.43
CA ASP A 99 -10.78 2.18 -12.73
C ASP A 99 -9.93 1.39 -11.73
N ILE A 100 -10.29 1.44 -10.44
CA ILE A 100 -9.64 0.68 -9.39
C ILE A 100 -9.85 -0.83 -9.58
N GLN A 101 -11.09 -1.26 -9.82
CA GLN A 101 -11.44 -2.68 -10.02
C GLN A 101 -10.79 -3.27 -11.28
N GLU A 102 -10.67 -2.47 -12.34
CA GLU A 102 -10.11 -2.89 -13.62
C GLU A 102 -8.57 -2.72 -13.68
N GLY A 103 -7.92 -2.35 -12.57
CA GLY A 103 -6.46 -2.21 -12.49
C GLY A 103 -5.89 -1.00 -13.23
N ARG A 104 -6.71 -0.03 -13.61
CA ARG A 104 -6.25 1.22 -14.26
C ARG A 104 -5.81 2.28 -13.27
N MET A 105 -6.16 2.12 -12.00
CA MET A 105 -5.78 3.03 -10.92
C MET A 105 -5.53 2.25 -9.65
N ILE A 106 -4.50 2.65 -8.90
CA ILE A 106 -4.37 2.31 -7.49
C ILE A 106 -4.46 3.60 -6.69
N ARG A 107 -5.21 3.60 -5.59
CA ARG A 107 -5.23 4.71 -4.64
C ARG A 107 -4.55 4.30 -3.34
N VAL A 108 -3.61 5.12 -2.88
CA VAL A 108 -2.90 4.96 -1.62
C VAL A 108 -3.28 6.10 -0.69
N ILE A 109 -3.77 5.78 0.49
CA ILE A 109 -4.10 6.74 1.54
C ILE A 109 -3.13 6.49 2.67
N VAL A 110 -2.39 7.52 3.08
CA VAL A 110 -1.39 7.46 4.15
C VAL A 110 -1.94 8.16 5.37
N ASP A 111 -1.96 7.47 6.50
CA ASP A 111 -2.37 8.02 7.79
C ASP A 111 -1.16 8.33 8.67
N SER A 112 -1.26 9.40 9.45
CA SER A 112 -0.30 9.72 10.49
C SER A 112 -1.00 10.37 11.68
N ASP A 113 -0.96 9.70 12.82
CA ASP A 113 -1.47 10.22 14.09
C ASP A 113 -0.45 11.10 14.84
N ASN A 114 0.82 11.03 14.45
CA ASN A 114 1.94 11.66 15.14
C ASN A 114 2.66 12.73 14.31
N GLY A 115 2.29 12.88 13.03
CA GLY A 115 2.85 13.87 12.10
C GLY A 115 4.30 13.63 11.66
N ASN A 116 4.94 12.54 12.10
CA ASN A 116 6.35 12.24 11.81
C ASN A 116 6.52 11.00 10.93
N THR A 117 5.78 9.93 11.21
CA THR A 117 5.85 8.64 10.49
C THR A 117 4.47 8.21 10.00
N MET A 118 4.44 7.27 9.06
CA MET A 118 3.18 6.60 8.71
C MET A 118 2.74 5.70 9.86
N THR A 119 1.48 5.81 10.30
CA THR A 119 0.92 4.94 11.36
C THR A 119 -0.20 4.04 10.87
N GLY A 120 -0.75 4.36 9.70
CA GLY A 120 -1.74 3.55 9.01
C GLY A 120 -1.72 3.87 7.53
N PHE A 121 -2.45 3.06 6.76
CA PHE A 121 -2.73 3.34 5.37
C PHE A 121 -4.02 2.62 4.97
N ASN A 122 -4.59 3.05 3.85
CA ASN A 122 -5.60 2.30 3.12
C ASN A 122 -5.14 2.18 1.65
N LEU A 123 -5.25 0.98 1.09
CA LEU A 123 -4.92 0.69 -0.29
C LEU A 123 -6.22 0.30 -1.02
N GLN A 124 -6.65 1.14 -1.95
CA GLN A 124 -7.78 0.83 -2.82
C GLN A 124 -7.25 0.41 -4.19
N GLY A 125 -7.48 -0.85 -4.53
CA GLY A 125 -6.90 -1.51 -5.70
C GLY A 125 -6.13 -2.75 -5.29
N LEU A 126 -6.29 -3.81 -6.08
CA LEU A 126 -5.60 -5.08 -5.83
C LEU A 126 -4.14 -4.97 -6.28
N CYS A 127 -3.21 -4.90 -5.32
CA CYS A 127 -1.77 -4.88 -5.60
C CYS A 127 -0.96 -5.36 -4.39
N GLU A 128 -0.57 -6.63 -4.41
CA GLU A 128 0.18 -7.30 -3.36
C GLU A 128 1.59 -6.70 -3.20
N VAL A 129 2.27 -6.36 -4.30
CA VAL A 129 3.61 -5.75 -4.26
C VAL A 129 3.60 -4.43 -3.50
N LEU A 130 2.65 -3.54 -3.82
CA LEU A 130 2.51 -2.27 -3.12
C LEU A 130 1.99 -2.46 -1.69
N MET A 131 1.19 -3.50 -1.46
CA MET A 131 0.72 -3.85 -0.13
C MET A 131 1.91 -4.14 0.81
N TYR A 132 2.83 -5.03 0.40
CA TYR A 132 4.01 -5.34 1.20
C TYR A 132 4.90 -4.12 1.44
N GLU A 133 5.11 -3.29 0.41
CA GLU A 133 5.85 -2.03 0.56
C GLU A 133 5.21 -1.11 1.61
N LEU A 134 3.89 -0.90 1.57
CA LEU A 134 3.19 -0.04 2.53
C LEU A 134 3.26 -0.59 3.97
N TYR A 135 3.23 -1.91 4.15
CA TYR A 135 3.48 -2.52 5.46
C TYR A 135 4.90 -2.25 5.97
N VAL A 136 5.91 -2.31 5.08
CA VAL A 136 7.30 -1.95 5.44
C VAL A 136 7.40 -0.47 5.79
N LEU A 137 6.79 0.42 5.00
CA LEU A 137 6.83 1.86 5.22
C LEU A 137 6.09 2.29 6.49
N LYS A 138 5.02 1.58 6.86
CA LYS A 138 4.32 1.78 8.15
C LYS A 138 5.28 1.50 9.31
N GLY A 139 6.22 0.59 9.08
CA GLY A 139 7.24 0.22 10.03
C GLY A 139 6.69 -0.59 11.19
N ILE A 140 7.59 -0.85 12.13
CA ILE A 140 7.32 -1.63 13.32
C ILE A 140 8.05 -0.99 14.50
N LYS A 141 7.46 -1.09 15.69
CA LYS A 141 8.13 -0.62 16.91
C LYS A 141 9.28 -1.58 17.28
N PRO A 142 10.47 -1.08 17.65
CA PRO A 142 11.61 -1.94 18.00
C PRO A 142 11.29 -2.99 19.07
N GLU A 143 10.42 -2.65 20.02
CA GLU A 143 10.02 -3.55 21.11
C GLU A 143 9.21 -4.76 20.61
N ALA A 144 8.58 -4.67 19.44
CA ALA A 144 7.88 -5.79 18.81
C ALA A 144 8.83 -6.72 18.04
N CYS A 145 10.09 -6.34 17.83
CA CYS A 145 11.06 -7.10 17.02
C CYS A 145 11.88 -8.14 17.80
N THR A 146 11.37 -8.60 18.95
CA THR A 146 12.15 -9.46 19.87
C THR A 146 11.98 -10.97 19.62
N ASP A 147 10.80 -11.42 19.19
CA ASP A 147 10.51 -12.84 18.92
C ASP A 147 10.04 -13.02 17.47
N PRO A 148 10.83 -13.64 16.57
CA PRO A 148 10.43 -13.84 15.19
C PRO A 148 9.27 -14.84 14.99
N ASN A 149 8.75 -15.45 16.06
CA ASN A 149 7.52 -16.24 16.02
C ASN A 149 6.29 -15.46 16.48
N ASP A 150 6.47 -14.24 17.00
CA ASP A 150 5.35 -13.32 17.20
C ASP A 150 4.66 -13.09 15.84
N PRO A 151 3.34 -13.30 15.71
CA PRO A 151 2.66 -13.22 14.42
C PRO A 151 2.81 -11.86 13.73
N TYR A 152 2.82 -10.77 14.49
CA TYR A 152 2.93 -9.43 13.94
C TYR A 152 4.34 -9.18 13.41
N PHE A 153 5.37 -9.55 14.17
CA PHE A 153 6.76 -9.42 13.70
C PHE A 153 7.09 -10.39 12.56
N ALA A 154 6.60 -11.64 12.63
CA ALA A 154 6.77 -12.62 11.57
C ALA A 154 6.18 -12.13 10.24
N HIS A 155 4.99 -11.52 10.29
CA HIS A 155 4.37 -10.91 9.11
C HIS A 155 5.16 -9.71 8.59
N TYR A 156 5.71 -8.87 9.47
CA TYR A 156 6.58 -7.76 9.05
C TYR A 156 7.85 -8.26 8.35
N LEU A 157 8.48 -9.33 8.85
CA LEU A 157 9.64 -9.97 8.19
C LEU A 157 9.28 -10.52 6.81
N GLU A 158 8.09 -11.10 6.65
CA GLU A 158 7.59 -11.53 5.34
C GLU A 158 7.39 -10.35 4.40
N CYS A 159 6.80 -9.25 4.87
CA CYS A 159 6.63 -8.04 4.05
C CYS A 159 7.98 -7.49 3.58
N LEU A 160 9.00 -7.48 4.45
CA LEU A 160 10.36 -7.07 4.07
C LEU A 160 10.96 -7.96 2.98
N ASP A 161 10.82 -9.29 3.09
CA ASP A 161 11.28 -10.24 2.08
C ASP A 161 10.57 -10.01 0.74
N LYS A 162 9.23 -9.94 0.77
CA LYS A 162 8.40 -9.76 -0.42
C LYS A 162 8.59 -8.41 -1.10
N ALA A 163 8.87 -7.36 -0.34
CA ALA A 163 9.20 -6.03 -0.86
C ALA A 163 10.68 -5.90 -1.30
N GLY A 164 11.51 -6.94 -1.09
CA GLY A 164 12.90 -6.98 -1.56
C GLY A 164 13.91 -6.25 -0.66
N TYR A 165 13.57 -6.08 0.63
CA TYR A 165 14.46 -5.44 1.61
C TYR A 165 15.45 -6.44 2.26
N LEU A 166 15.14 -7.75 2.27
CA LEU A 166 15.98 -8.82 2.84
C LEU A 166 16.88 -9.50 1.80
#